data_AF-A0AAV5I8G3-F1
#
_entry.id   AF-A0AAV5I8G3-F1
#
_cell.length_a   1.000
_cell.length_b   1.000
_cell.length_c   1.000
_cell.angle_alpha   90.00
_cell.angle_beta   90.00
_cell.angle_gamma   90.00
#
_symmetry.space_group_name_H-M   'P 1'
#
loop_
_entity.id
_entity.type
_entity.pdbx_description
1 polymer ?
#
loop_
_entity_poly.entity_id
_entity_poly.type
_entity_poly.pdbx_seq_one_letter_code
_entity_poly.pdbx_strand_id
1 'polypeptide(L)' 'MTPPLTEDAQRALDWAVDQKLKSGDGGEITTIDLLLSIWSEAESPGHKILAALGFNDDKAKELTSLSSEPGFVDG' A
#
# COMPACT_ATOMS: atom_id res chain seq x y z
N MET A 1 -9.13 24.73 -3.43
CA MET A 1 -9.49 23.64 -4.36
C MET A 1 -8.55 22.49 -4.08
N THR A 2 -9.07 21.30 -3.81
CA THR A 2 -8.25 20.10 -3.66
C THR A 2 -7.89 19.58 -5.06
N PRO A 3 -6.61 19.27 -5.33
CA PRO A 3 -6.23 18.65 -6.60
C PRO A 3 -6.92 17.29 -6.73
N PRO A 4 -7.45 16.93 -7.91
CA PRO A 4 -8.04 15.62 -8.12
C PRO A 4 -6.98 14.53 -8.02
N LEU A 5 -7.40 13.33 -7.60
CA LEU A 5 -6.55 12.15 -7.64
C LEU A 5 -6.21 11.82 -9.10
N THR A 6 -4.97 11.38 -9.33
CA THR A 6 -4.56 10.83 -10.62
C THR A 6 -5.13 9.42 -10.79
N GLU A 7 -5.22 8.92 -12.03
CA GLU A 7 -5.73 7.57 -12.32
C GLU A 7 -4.92 6.49 -11.59
N ASP A 8 -3.59 6.64 -11.50
CA ASP A 8 -2.72 5.73 -10.76
C ASP A 8 -3.01 5.75 -9.25
N ALA A 9 -3.30 6.94 -8.69
CA ALA A 9 -3.64 7.07 -7.27
C ALA A 9 -5.00 6.45 -6.96
N GLN A 10 -5.97 6.55 -7.88
CA GLN A 10 -7.24 5.86 -7.74
C GLN A 10 -7.07 4.34 -7.80
N ARG A 11 -6.26 3.83 -8.75
CA ARG A 11 -6.00 2.38 -8.88
C ARG A 11 -5.31 1.81 -7.65
N ALA A 12 -4.34 2.54 -7.10
CA ALA A 12 -3.68 2.15 -5.85
C ALA A 12 -4.69 2.05 -4.70
N LEU A 13 -5.61 3.01 -4.57
CA LEU A 13 -6.66 2.94 -3.54
C LEU A 13 -7.63 1.77 -3.76
N ASP A 14 -8.05 1.53 -5.00
CA ASP A 14 -8.92 0.40 -5.33
C ASP A 14 -8.25 -0.94 -5.03
N TRP A 15 -6.94 -1.07 -5.31
CA TRP A 15 -6.16 -2.26 -4.97
C TRP A 15 -6.02 -2.43 -3.45
N ALA A 16 -5.77 -1.35 -2.70
CA ALA A 16 -5.71 -1.39 -1.23
C ALA A 16 -6.99 -1.96 -0.63
N VAL A 17 -8.14 -1.49 -1.12
CA VAL A 17 -9.47 -1.95 -0.70
C VAL A 17 -9.66 -3.43 -1.02
N ASP A 18 -9.31 -3.87 -2.24
CA ASP A 18 -9.43 -5.27 -2.65
C ASP A 18 -8.54 -6.21 -1.82
N GLN A 19 -7.29 -5.82 -1.52
CA GLN A 19 -6.41 -6.61 -0.66
C GLN A 19 -6.96 -6.74 0.76
N LYS A 20 -7.54 -5.66 1.30
CA LYS A 20 -8.17 -5.71 2.62
C LYS A 20 -9.43 -6.58 2.63
N LEU A 21 -10.27 -6.51 1.59
CA LEU A 21 -11.44 -7.39 1.47
C LEU A 21 -11.06 -8.87 1.39
N LYS A 22 -9.94 -9.20 0.73
CA LYS A 22 -9.43 -10.57 0.60
C LYS A 22 -8.85 -11.13 1.88
N SER A 23 -8.31 -10.30 2.77
CA SER A 23 -7.77 -10.76 4.06
C SER A 23 -8.85 -11.15 5.06
N GLY A 24 -10.13 -10.85 4.79
CA GLY A 24 -11.26 -11.21 5.64
C GLY A 24 -11.32 -10.44 6.97
N ASP A 25 -10.36 -9.54 7.19
CA ASP A 25 -10.29 -8.61 8.31
C ASP A 25 -11.03 -7.33 7.91
N GLY A 26 -12.25 -7.14 8.41
CA GLY A 26 -13.07 -5.94 8.18
C GLY A 26 -12.52 -4.67 8.86
N GLY A 27 -11.21 -4.61 9.12
CA GLY A 27 -10.52 -3.51 9.77
C GLY A 27 -10.25 -2.31 8.85
N GLU A 28 -9.63 -1.28 9.41
CA GLU A 28 -9.23 -0.06 8.71
C GLU A 28 -8.13 -0.33 7.66
N ILE A 29 -8.12 0.48 6.59
CA ILE A 29 -7.00 0.53 5.64
C ILE A 29 -5.86 1.27 6.31
N THR A 30 -4.75 0.59 6.52
CA THR A 30 -3.57 1.14 7.20
C THR A 30 -2.67 1.89 6.22
N THR A 31 -1.73 2.68 6.75
CA THR A 31 -0.67 3.33 5.97
C THR A 31 0.21 2.29 5.30
N ILE A 32 0.40 1.12 5.93
CA ILE A 32 1.08 -0.03 5.32
C ILE A 32 0.35 -0.49 4.06
N ASP A 33 -0.98 -0.63 4.11
CA ASP A 33 -1.77 -1.04 2.95
C ASP A 33 -1.62 -0.03 1.81
N LEU A 34 -1.66 1.28 2.12
CA LEU A 34 -1.44 2.35 1.14
C LEU A 34 -0.03 2.28 0.51
N LEU A 35 1.00 2.09 1.33
CA LEU A 35 2.38 2.01 0.86
C LEU A 35 2.59 0.80 -0.05
N LEU A 36 2.06 -0.36 0.33
CA LEU A 36 2.09 -1.58 -0.49
C LEU A 36 1.32 -1.40 -1.81
N SER A 37 0.22 -0.65 -1.78
CA SER A 37 -0.56 -0.35 -2.98
C SER A 37 0.21 0.51 -3.97
N ILE A 38 0.88 1.56 -3.48
CA ILE A 38 1.77 2.40 -4.28
C ILE A 38 2.94 1.58 -4.83
N TRP A 39 3.47 0.64 -4.05
CA TRP A 39 4.51 -0.28 -4.51
C TRP A 39 4.02 -1.23 -5.61
N SER A 40 2.76 -1.67 -5.60
CA SER A 40 2.25 -2.59 -6.63
C SER A 40 2.14 -1.94 -8.03
N GLU A 41 2.03 -0.61 -8.09
CA GLU A 41 1.89 0.15 -9.34
C GLU A 41 3.25 0.48 -9.95
N ALA A 42 3.92 -0.50 -10.57
CA ALA A 42 5.29 -0.41 -11.09
C ALA A 42 5.56 0.78 -12.03
N GLU A 43 4.56 1.24 -12.78
CA GLU A 43 4.69 2.35 -13.72
C GLU A 43 4.50 3.73 -13.06
N SER A 44 3.92 3.75 -11.85
CA SER A 44 3.61 4.99 -11.14
C SER A 44 4.88 5.73 -10.70
N PRO A 45 4.84 7.08 -10.61
CA PRO A 45 5.91 7.86 -10.00
C PRO A 45 6.20 7.43 -8.55
N GLY A 46 5.17 7.01 -7.81
CA GLY A 46 5.28 6.55 -6.42
C GLY A 46 6.18 5.33 -6.29
N HIS A 47 5.93 4.29 -7.10
CA HIS A 47 6.80 3.11 -7.15
C HIS A 47 8.26 3.48 -7.50
N LYS A 48 8.45 4.32 -8.51
CA LYS A 48 9.80 4.75 -8.94
C LYS A 48 10.54 5.52 -7.85
N ILE A 49 9.85 6.38 -7.10
CA ILE A 49 10.42 7.09 -5.95
C ILE A 49 10.77 6.10 -4.84
N LEU A 50 9.87 5.18 -4.49
CA LEU A 50 10.13 4.15 -3.48
C LEU A 50 11.35 3.31 -3.84
N ALA A 51 11.44 2.85 -5.10
CA ALA A 51 12.59 2.10 -5.60
C ALA A 51 13.88 2.92 -5.53
N ALA A 52 13.84 4.20 -5.91
CA ALA A 52 14.99 5.11 -5.83
C ALA A 52 15.45 5.36 -4.38
N LEU A 53 14.53 5.26 -3.41
CA LEU A 53 14.82 5.34 -1.97
C LEU A 53 15.25 4.00 -1.37
N GLY A 54 15.38 2.93 -2.17
CA GLY A 54 15.84 1.61 -1.75
C GLY A 54 14.74 0.69 -1.22
N PHE A 55 13.46 1.01 -1.48
CA PHE A 55 12.36 0.07 -1.28
C PHE A 55 12.39 -1.03 -2.36
N ASN A 56 12.05 -2.26 -1.98
CA ASN A 56 12.08 -3.43 -2.87
C ASN A 56 11.08 -4.51 -2.44
N ASP A 57 10.97 -5.58 -3.21
CA ASP A 57 10.01 -6.66 -2.94
C ASP A 57 10.27 -7.39 -1.62
N ASP A 58 11.53 -7.46 -1.15
CA ASP A 58 11.85 -8.07 0.13
C ASP A 58 11.31 -7.22 1.29
N LYS A 59 11.47 -5.89 1.19
CA LYS A 59 10.89 -4.93 2.15
C LYS A 59 9.37 -4.91 2.08
N ALA A 60 8.78 -5.08 0.91
CA ALA A 60 7.33 -5.19 0.76
C ALA A 60 6.79 -6.44 1.49
N LYS A 61 7.43 -7.59 1.33
CA LYS A 61 7.07 -8.84 2.02
C LYS A 61 7.26 -8.73 3.55
N GLU A 62 8.33 -8.07 3.99
CA GLU A 62 8.55 -7.77 5.40
C GLU A 62 7.39 -6.93 5.95
N LEU A 63 6.99 -5.86 5.24
CA LEU A 63 5.87 -5.00 5.62
C LEU A 63 4.54 -5.76 5.70
N THR A 64 4.25 -6.63 4.73
CA THR A 64 3.04 -7.48 4.74
C THR A 64 3.03 -8.46 5.90
N SER A 65 4.21 -8.96 6.30
CA SER A 65 4.33 -9.87 7.44
C SER A 65 4.05 -9.13 8.75
N LEU A 66 4.56 -7.91 8.90
CA LEU A 66 4.34 -7.06 10.07
C LEU A 66 2.87 -6.65 10.23
N SER A 67 2.16 -6.34 9.14
CA SER A 67 0.73 -6.01 9.20
C SER A 67 -0.17 -7.21 9.51
N SER A 68 0.36 -8.43 9.39
CA SER A 68 -0.35 -9.67 9.71
C SER A 68 -0.13 -10.15 11.15
N GLU A 69 0.76 -9.50 11.92
CA GLU A 69 0.98 -9.85 13.33
C GLU A 69 -0.17 -9.36 14.23
N PRO A 70 -0.72 -10.22 15.11
CA PRO A 70 -1.81 -9.83 16.00
C PRO A 70 -1.33 -8.79 17.01
N GLY A 71 -1.90 -7.57 16.93
CA GLY A 71 -1.57 -6.44 17.81
C GLY A 71 -0.82 -5.29 17.13
N PHE A 72 -0.57 -5.37 15.81
CA PHE A 72 -0.04 -4.24 15.06
C PHE A 72 -1.03 -3.07 15.05
N VAL A 73 -0.65 -1.95 15.67
CA VAL A 73 -1.34 -0.66 15.58
C VAL A 73 -0.47 0.28 14.78
N ASP A 74 -0.98 0.74 13.64
CA ASP A 74 -0.30 1.75 12.82
C ASP A 74 -0.37 3.07 13.60
N GLY A 75 0.80 3.57 14.02
CA GLY A 75 0.94 4.65 15.01
C GLY A 75 0.72 6.06 14.48
#